data_AF-A0A6I5ZLX2-F1
#
_entry.id   AF-A0A6I5ZLX2-F1
#
_cell.length_a   1.000
_cell.length_b   1.000
_cell.length_c   1.000
_cell.angle_alpha   90.00
_cell.angle_beta   90.00
_cell.angle_gamma   90.00
#
_symmetry.space_group_name_H-M   'P 1'
#
loop_
_entity.id
_entity.type
_entity.pdbx_description
1 polymer ?
#
loop_
_entity_poly.entity_id
_entity_poly.type
_entity_poly.pdbx_seq_one_letter_code
_entity_poly.pdbx_strand_id
1 'polypeptide(L)'
;MSPLAHAGPTVIKLHGDYTELDSRNTVDELSDYPPAWTDLLTRIFSEYGLLISGWSAEWDRSLVATLQASPRRYPLYWDSRSSNKQPARQLLSSSGGHIIEASSADDLFKDLLASVEALDRLAEPPLTTAMAIAQMKRFLPDPVRRIDLHDLVMGRLDPVRDAVERRGSAPISGEGADGYDAALNEYLRASTPLLELLITGVRYDDGTHRDLWGEVLDRLLALHRQPKPGQVYNDTMLDAQLYPALLAFYAMSAASVAVRRDELMISQ
;
A
#
# COMPACT_ATOMS: atom_id res chain seq x y z
N MET A 1 22.20 -7.71 13.39
CA MET A 1 21.15 -6.85 12.79
C MET A 1 21.23 -6.99 11.28
N SER A 2 20.11 -7.17 10.60
CA SER A 2 20.07 -7.01 9.14
C SER A 2 20.51 -5.59 8.76
N PRO A 3 21.25 -5.39 7.66
CA PRO A 3 21.58 -4.05 7.18
C PRO A 3 20.32 -3.20 7.00
N LEU A 4 20.34 -1.92 7.38
CA LEU A 4 19.17 -1.02 7.28
C LEU A 4 18.57 -0.98 5.86
N ALA A 5 19.41 -1.14 4.83
CA ALA A 5 18.98 -1.19 3.43
C ALA A 5 18.12 -2.42 3.07
N HIS A 6 18.12 -3.47 3.90
CA HIS A 6 17.36 -4.71 3.69
C HIS A 6 16.34 -4.96 4.80
N ALA A 7 16.23 -4.05 5.77
CA ALA A 7 15.22 -4.11 6.81
C ALA A 7 13.93 -3.45 6.31
N GLY A 8 12.79 -3.92 6.82
CA GLY A 8 11.53 -3.18 6.69
C GLY A 8 11.58 -1.87 7.50
N PRO A 9 10.43 -1.19 7.67
CA PRO A 9 10.33 0.02 8.47
C PRO A 9 11.00 -0.18 9.84
N THR A 10 12.04 0.61 10.11
CA THR A 10 12.87 0.47 11.31
C THR A 10 12.74 1.71 12.16
N VAL A 11 12.29 1.53 13.41
CA VAL A 11 12.16 2.62 14.39
C VAL A 11 13.40 2.64 15.27
N ILE A 12 14.15 3.74 15.22
CA ILE A 12 15.34 3.96 16.06
C ILE A 12 14.97 4.94 17.15
N LYS A 13 14.80 4.43 18.38
CA LYS A 13 14.58 5.25 19.57
C LYS A 13 15.92 5.67 20.16
N LEU A 14 16.52 6.75 19.64
CA LEU A 14 17.86 7.19 20.03
C LEU A 14 17.98 7.43 21.54
N HIS A 15 16.97 8.08 22.13
CA HIS A 15 16.94 8.45 23.56
C HIS A 15 16.21 7.43 24.44
N GLY A 16 15.99 6.22 23.91
CA GLY A 16 15.31 5.14 24.63
C GLY A 16 13.78 5.23 24.59
N ASP A 17 13.14 4.38 25.38
CA ASP A 17 11.69 4.32 25.53
C ASP A 17 11.23 4.99 26.83
N TYR A 18 10.01 5.51 26.86
CA TYR A 18 9.45 6.15 28.06
C TYR A 18 9.23 5.16 29.22
N THR A 19 9.24 3.87 28.92
CA THR A 19 9.15 2.76 29.89
C THR A 19 10.50 2.39 30.50
N GLU A 20 11.62 2.90 29.96
CA GLU A 20 12.97 2.57 30.42
C GLU A 20 13.56 3.69 31.29
N LEU A 21 13.96 3.31 32.51
CA LEU A 21 14.52 4.21 33.54
C LEU A 21 15.93 4.72 33.22
N ASP A 22 16.64 4.08 32.29
CA ASP A 22 17.99 4.46 31.83
C ASP A 22 17.99 5.40 30.61
N SER A 23 16.83 6.01 30.29
CA SER A 23 16.70 6.96 29.18
C SER A 23 17.46 8.26 29.48
N ARG A 24 18.47 8.56 28.65
CA ARG A 24 19.26 9.80 28.72
C ARG A 24 18.41 10.97 28.26
N ASN A 25 18.04 11.83 29.19
CA ASN A 25 17.10 12.94 28.93
C ASN A 25 17.62 14.30 29.38
N THR A 26 18.82 14.36 29.96
CA THR A 26 19.40 15.63 30.42
C THR A 26 20.30 16.26 29.34
N VAL A 27 20.37 17.59 29.31
CA VAL A 27 21.18 18.35 28.32
C VAL A 27 22.66 17.95 28.37
N ASP A 28 23.18 17.63 29.56
CA ASP A 28 24.57 17.19 29.74
C ASP A 28 24.80 15.79 29.14
N GLU A 29 23.84 14.86 29.26
CA GLU A 29 23.92 13.52 28.66
C GLU A 29 23.74 13.52 27.13
N LEU A 30 23.07 14.55 26.59
CA LEU A 30 22.85 14.76 25.15
C LEU A 30 23.96 15.58 24.47
N SER A 31 24.95 16.02 25.24
CA SER A 31 26.07 16.80 24.70
C SER A 31 27.10 15.91 24.00
N ASP A 32 27.31 14.68 24.49
CA ASP A 32 28.27 13.72 23.93
C ASP A 32 27.64 12.34 23.70
N TYR A 33 27.46 11.97 22.43
CA TYR A 33 26.97 10.65 22.05
C TYR A 33 28.07 9.58 22.09
N PRO A 34 27.75 8.32 22.51
CA PRO A 34 28.65 7.19 22.36
C PRO A 34 29.07 7.01 20.88
N PRO A 35 30.31 6.58 20.59
CA PRO A 35 30.79 6.42 19.21
C PRO A 35 29.86 5.58 18.33
N ALA A 36 29.30 4.50 18.87
CA ALA A 36 28.37 3.63 18.14
C ALA A 36 27.08 4.36 17.68
N TRP A 37 26.61 5.35 18.43
CA TRP A 37 25.45 6.16 18.06
C TRP A 37 25.81 7.13 16.95
N THR A 38 26.95 7.82 17.10
CA THR A 38 27.49 8.72 16.08
C THR A 38 27.72 7.99 14.76
N ASP A 39 28.32 6.79 14.78
CA ASP A 39 28.54 5.97 13.60
C ASP A 39 27.23 5.58 12.90
N LEU A 40 26.21 5.19 13.68
CA LEU A 40 24.88 4.87 13.16
C LEU A 40 24.22 6.10 12.52
N LEU A 41 24.23 7.23 13.21
CA LEU A 41 23.64 8.48 12.74
C LEU A 41 24.35 9.00 11.49
N THR A 42 25.68 8.99 11.47
CA THR A 42 26.46 9.37 10.29
C THR A 42 26.09 8.49 9.10
N ARG A 43 25.97 7.17 9.30
CA ARG A 43 25.51 6.28 8.25
C ARG A 43 24.11 6.65 7.75
N ILE A 44 23.15 6.88 8.64
CA ILE A 44 21.77 7.27 8.28
C ILE A 44 21.78 8.58 7.47
N PHE A 45 22.48 9.59 7.96
CA PHE A 45 22.54 10.91 7.32
C PHE A 45 23.26 10.91 5.97
N SER A 46 24.19 9.97 5.76
CA SER A 46 24.92 9.82 4.50
C SER A 46 24.22 8.94 3.46
N GLU A 47 23.46 7.94 3.89
CA GLU A 47 22.87 6.91 3.03
C GLU A 47 21.39 7.16 2.67
N TYR A 48 20.70 8.08 3.35
CA TYR A 48 19.26 8.31 3.17
C TYR A 48 18.90 9.79 3.01
N GLY A 49 17.79 10.04 2.30
CA GLY A 49 17.12 11.35 2.32
C GLY A 49 16.43 11.57 3.66
N LEU A 50 16.49 12.80 4.17
CA LEU A 50 15.97 13.12 5.50
C LEU A 50 14.73 13.98 5.40
N LEU A 51 13.70 13.61 6.14
CA LEU A 51 12.53 14.43 6.40
C LEU A 51 12.44 14.65 7.90
N ILE A 52 12.67 15.88 8.33
CA ILE A 52 12.66 16.25 9.75
C ILE A 52 11.34 16.93 10.08
N SER A 53 10.66 16.40 11.10
CA SER A 53 9.51 17.06 11.69
C SER A 53 9.59 17.10 13.22
N GLY A 54 9.25 18.24 13.81
CA GLY A 54 9.10 18.38 15.27
C GLY A 54 10.40 18.55 16.07
N TRP A 55 11.56 18.70 15.43
CA TRP A 55 12.84 18.94 16.10
C TRP A 55 13.34 20.38 15.82
N SER A 56 13.74 21.12 16.86
CA SER A 56 14.18 22.52 16.73
C SER A 56 15.69 22.73 16.64
N ALA A 57 16.48 21.66 16.83
CA ALA A 57 17.95 21.71 16.93
C ALA A 57 18.51 22.61 18.05
N GLU A 58 17.70 23.06 19.01
CA GLU A 58 18.16 23.97 20.07
C GLU A 58 18.97 23.25 21.16
N TRP A 59 18.55 22.04 21.54
CA TRP A 59 19.07 21.36 22.73
C TRP A 59 20.01 20.19 22.41
N ASP A 60 19.77 19.49 21.30
CA ASP A 60 20.48 18.26 20.96
C ASP A 60 21.75 18.55 20.16
N ARG A 61 22.78 19.01 20.87
CA ARG A 61 24.04 19.48 20.27
C ARG A 61 24.80 18.37 19.56
N SER A 62 24.84 17.16 20.13
CA SER A 62 25.49 16.02 19.48
C SER A 62 24.80 15.62 18.18
N LEU A 63 23.46 15.62 18.13
CA LEU A 63 22.72 15.34 16.90
C LEU A 63 22.97 16.40 15.83
N VAL A 64 22.99 17.69 16.22
CA VAL A 64 23.35 18.79 15.32
C VAL A 64 24.76 18.61 14.77
N ALA A 65 25.75 18.40 15.64
CA ALA A 65 27.15 18.23 15.24
C ALA A 65 27.32 17.03 14.30
N THR A 66 26.66 15.91 14.61
CA THR A 66 26.69 14.70 13.77
C THR A 66 26.05 14.96 12.41
N LEU A 67 24.90 15.64 12.35
CA LEU A 67 24.25 15.97 11.08
C LEU A 67 25.10 16.95 10.24
N GLN A 68 25.76 17.92 10.87
CA GLN A 68 26.66 18.87 10.20
C GLN A 68 27.91 18.20 9.64
N ALA A 69 28.49 17.25 10.39
CA ALA A 69 29.72 16.58 9.99
C ALA A 69 29.49 15.48 8.94
N SER A 70 28.26 14.97 8.82
CA SER A 70 27.96 13.84 7.95
C SER A 70 27.88 14.27 6.47
N PRO A 71 28.66 13.65 5.57
CA PRO A 71 28.58 13.95 4.15
C PRO A 71 27.23 13.47 3.60
N ARG A 72 26.52 14.31 2.85
CA ARG A 72 25.19 13.96 2.35
C ARG A 72 25.13 13.82 0.84
N ARG A 73 24.46 12.76 0.40
CA ARG A 73 24.16 12.48 -1.01
C ARG A 73 22.71 12.74 -1.38
N TYR A 74 21.82 12.67 -0.40
CA TYR A 74 20.37 12.79 -0.58
C TYR A 74 19.86 14.10 0.04
N PRO A 75 18.72 14.61 -0.45
CA PRO A 75 18.17 15.86 0.03
C PRO A 75 17.71 15.76 1.50
N LEU A 76 17.71 16.90 2.17
CA LEU A 76 17.08 17.09 3.47
C LEU A 76 15.92 18.05 3.33
N TYR A 77 14.81 17.67 3.92
CA TYR A 77 13.60 18.45 4.06
C TYR A 77 13.29 18.67 5.54
N TRP A 78 12.78 19.84 5.88
CA TRP A 78 12.41 20.20 7.25
C TRP A 78 11.13 21.03 7.25
N ASP A 79 10.20 20.70 8.15
CA ASP A 79 8.95 21.45 8.29
C ASP A 79 9.17 22.89 8.79
N SER A 80 8.40 23.84 8.25
CA SER A 80 8.54 25.27 8.53
C SER A 80 8.26 25.66 9.98
N ARG A 81 7.51 24.85 10.73
CA ARG A 81 7.21 25.08 12.15
C ARG A 81 8.41 24.76 13.04
N SER A 82 9.04 23.59 12.88
CA SER A 82 10.16 23.19 13.73
C SER A 82 11.49 23.79 13.28
N SER A 83 11.62 24.14 11.99
CA SER A 83 12.81 24.82 11.47
C SER A 83 12.85 26.33 11.72
N ASN A 84 11.89 26.88 12.47
CA ASN A 84 11.75 28.33 12.61
C ASN A 84 12.85 29.00 13.46
N LYS A 85 13.55 28.22 14.30
CA LYS A 85 14.60 28.66 15.21
C LYS A 85 15.95 28.84 14.52
N GLN A 86 16.80 29.69 15.10
CA GLN A 86 18.12 30.00 14.53
C GLN A 86 19.02 28.77 14.30
N PRO A 87 19.13 27.80 15.24
CA PRO A 87 19.99 26.62 15.03
C PRO A 87 19.55 25.79 13.82
N ALA A 88 18.25 25.50 13.71
CA ALA A 88 17.70 24.76 12.57
C ALA A 88 17.89 25.50 11.23
N ARG A 89 17.69 26.84 11.20
CA ARG A 89 17.95 27.65 9.99
C ARG A 89 19.41 27.62 9.56
N GLN A 90 20.35 27.67 10.52
CA GLN A 90 21.78 27.56 10.23
C GLN A 90 22.13 26.17 9.68
N LEU A 91 21.52 25.12 10.23
CA LEU A 91 21.72 23.75 9.78
C LEU A 91 21.17 23.53 8.36
N LEU A 92 19.98 24.05 8.07
CA LEU A 92 19.40 24.04 6.71
C LEU A 92 20.29 24.75 5.71
N SER A 93 20.77 25.94 6.05
CA SER A 93 21.60 26.77 5.17
C SER A 93 22.95 26.10 4.87
N SER A 94 23.61 25.57 5.90
CA SER A 94 24.90 24.88 5.74
C SER A 94 24.78 23.55 4.98
N SER A 95 23.64 22.88 5.09
CA SER A 95 23.44 21.57 4.46
C SER A 95 22.74 21.64 3.09
N GLY A 96 22.26 22.82 2.67
CA GLY A 96 21.46 22.97 1.44
C GLY A 96 20.11 22.26 1.52
N GLY A 97 19.45 22.27 2.69
CA GLY A 97 18.14 21.66 2.88
C GLY A 97 16.98 22.53 2.39
N HIS A 98 15.83 21.89 2.16
CA HIS A 98 14.60 22.52 1.71
C HIS A 98 13.59 22.65 2.84
N ILE A 99 12.85 23.75 2.88
CA ILE A 99 11.75 23.95 3.82
C ILE A 99 10.47 23.45 3.16
N ILE A 100 9.69 22.64 3.90
CA ILE A 100 8.33 22.26 3.53
C ILE A 100 7.37 23.06 4.40
N GLU A 101 6.42 23.75 3.77
CA GLU A 101 5.39 24.46 4.50
C GLU A 101 4.40 23.48 5.12
N ALA A 102 4.30 23.47 6.45
CA ALA A 102 3.36 22.64 7.18
C ALA A 102 3.00 23.27 8.53
N SER A 103 1.71 23.22 8.88
CA SER A 103 1.17 23.71 10.15
C SER A 103 1.45 22.77 11.33
N SER A 104 1.55 21.47 11.05
CA SER A 104 1.82 20.41 12.03
C SER A 104 2.48 19.19 11.37
N ALA A 105 3.01 18.29 12.19
CA ALA A 105 3.52 17.00 11.72
C ALA A 105 2.41 16.15 11.09
N ASP A 106 1.22 16.13 11.69
CA ASP A 106 0.07 15.40 11.16
C ASP A 106 -0.32 15.88 9.76
N ASP A 107 -0.36 17.20 9.54
CA ASP A 107 -0.68 17.78 8.24
C ASP A 107 0.40 17.44 7.22
N LEU A 108 1.68 17.61 7.59
CA LEU A 108 2.83 17.28 6.73
C LEU A 108 2.78 15.84 6.23
N PHE A 109 2.60 14.87 7.14
CA PHE A 109 2.65 13.46 6.77
C PHE A 109 1.38 12.99 6.05
N LYS A 110 0.20 13.59 6.32
CA LYS A 110 -1.03 13.32 5.55
C LYS A 110 -0.89 13.82 4.11
N ASP A 111 -0.41 15.04 3.91
CA ASP A 111 -0.23 15.61 2.58
C ASP A 111 0.86 14.88 1.79
N LEU A 112 1.94 14.48 2.45
CA LEU A 112 2.99 13.67 1.84
C LEU A 112 2.44 12.30 1.42
N LEU A 113 1.69 11.61 2.28
CA LEU A 113 1.07 10.33 1.95
C LEU A 113 0.14 10.48 0.75
N ALA A 114 -0.75 11.47 0.76
CA ALA A 114 -1.66 11.72 -0.37
C ALA A 114 -0.91 12.00 -1.68
N SER A 115 0.22 12.72 -1.60
CA SER A 115 1.08 13.01 -2.75
C SER A 115 1.82 11.78 -3.25
N VAL A 116 2.35 10.94 -2.37
CA VAL A 116 2.99 9.66 -2.73
C VAL A 116 1.97 8.74 -3.36
N GLU A 117 0.78 8.58 -2.77
CA GLU A 117 -0.30 7.77 -3.37
C GLU A 117 -0.75 8.32 -4.73
N ALA A 118 -0.77 9.65 -4.91
CA ALA A 118 -1.03 10.26 -6.21
C ALA A 118 0.10 9.96 -7.22
N LEU A 119 1.36 10.00 -6.78
CA LEU A 119 2.51 9.68 -7.62
C LEU A 119 2.60 8.20 -7.94
N ASP A 120 2.32 7.29 -7.02
CA ASP A 120 2.27 5.84 -7.28
C ASP A 120 1.21 5.52 -8.33
N ARG A 121 0.05 6.20 -8.26
CA ARG A 121 -0.99 6.14 -9.31
C ARG A 121 -0.51 6.66 -10.68
N LEU A 122 0.53 7.49 -10.72
CA LEU A 122 1.09 8.09 -11.95
C LEU A 122 2.38 7.40 -12.44
N ALA A 123 3.19 6.86 -11.54
CA ALA A 123 4.53 6.31 -11.77
C ALA A 123 4.49 4.85 -12.20
N GLU A 124 3.53 4.10 -11.69
CA GLU A 124 3.11 2.83 -12.28
C GLU A 124 1.76 3.09 -12.95
N PRO A 125 1.67 3.19 -14.29
CA PRO A 125 0.38 2.91 -14.88
C PRO A 125 0.10 1.46 -14.50
N PRO A 126 -0.92 1.14 -13.68
CA PRO A 126 -1.40 -0.24 -13.65
C PRO A 126 -1.61 -0.59 -15.12
N LEU A 127 -1.09 -1.74 -15.59
CA LEU A 127 -1.35 -2.25 -16.94
C LEU A 127 -2.79 -1.85 -17.25
N THR A 128 -3.02 -0.87 -18.13
CA THR A 128 -4.38 -0.31 -18.18
C THR A 128 -5.30 -1.47 -18.56
N THR A 129 -6.57 -1.46 -18.17
CA THR A 129 -7.44 -2.61 -18.49
C THR A 129 -7.37 -2.93 -19.99
N ALA A 130 -7.24 -1.91 -20.83
CA ALA A 130 -6.94 -2.03 -22.26
C ALA A 130 -5.64 -2.79 -22.60
N MET A 131 -4.52 -2.50 -21.94
CA MET A 131 -3.26 -3.23 -22.14
C MET A 131 -3.33 -4.67 -21.63
N ALA A 132 -3.97 -4.90 -20.49
CA ALA A 132 -4.19 -6.25 -19.96
C ALA A 132 -5.07 -7.08 -20.92
N ILE A 133 -6.13 -6.49 -21.46
CA ILE A 133 -6.96 -7.09 -22.51
C ILE A 133 -6.12 -7.41 -23.76
N ALA A 134 -5.26 -6.49 -24.19
CA ALA A 134 -4.40 -6.70 -25.36
C ALA A 134 -3.39 -7.84 -25.14
N GLN A 135 -2.80 -7.95 -23.95
CA GLN A 135 -1.92 -9.05 -23.57
C GLN A 135 -2.68 -10.37 -23.51
N MET A 136 -3.83 -10.41 -22.85
CA MET A 136 -4.65 -11.62 -22.74
C MET A 136 -5.07 -12.16 -24.11
N LYS A 137 -5.50 -11.29 -25.04
CA LYS A 137 -5.81 -11.69 -26.43
C LYS A 137 -4.60 -12.32 -27.15
N ARG A 138 -3.38 -11.95 -26.80
CA ARG A 138 -2.15 -12.56 -27.34
C ARG A 138 -1.80 -13.87 -26.64
N PHE A 139 -2.11 -14.02 -25.35
CA PHE A 139 -1.77 -15.21 -24.58
C PHE A 139 -2.79 -16.34 -24.75
N LEU A 140 -4.08 -16.02 -24.87
CA LEU A 140 -5.17 -16.99 -25.02
C LEU A 140 -4.92 -18.07 -26.10
N PRO A 141 -4.53 -17.73 -27.35
CA PRO A 141 -4.30 -18.73 -28.38
C PRO A 141 -2.92 -19.42 -28.30
N ASP A 142 -2.01 -18.97 -27.42
CA ASP A 142 -0.63 -19.49 -27.34
C ASP A 142 -0.45 -20.40 -26.11
N PRO A 143 -0.37 -21.73 -26.27
CA PRO A 143 -0.26 -22.66 -25.14
C PRO A 143 1.06 -22.53 -24.35
N VAL A 144 2.09 -21.91 -24.93
CA VAL A 144 3.35 -21.62 -24.24
C VAL A 144 3.16 -20.52 -23.19
N ARG A 145 2.25 -19.57 -23.45
CA ARG A 145 1.96 -18.41 -22.58
C ARG A 145 0.87 -18.69 -21.54
N ARG A 146 0.50 -19.95 -21.31
CA ARG A 146 -0.53 -20.34 -20.32
C ARG A 146 -0.22 -19.84 -18.90
N ILE A 147 1.07 -19.79 -18.54
CA ILE A 147 1.51 -19.28 -17.23
C ILE A 147 1.31 -17.76 -17.18
N ASP A 148 1.74 -17.03 -18.22
CA ASP A 148 1.51 -15.58 -18.30
C ASP A 148 0.03 -15.21 -18.28
N LEU A 149 -0.83 -16.02 -18.92
CA LEU A 149 -2.28 -15.84 -18.89
C LEU A 149 -2.83 -15.99 -17.47
N HIS A 150 -2.46 -17.08 -16.80
CA HIS A 150 -2.86 -17.32 -15.42
C HIS A 150 -2.41 -16.16 -14.51
N ASP A 151 -1.14 -15.76 -14.58
CA ASP A 151 -0.58 -14.71 -13.72
C ASP A 151 -1.22 -13.35 -14.01
N LEU A 152 -1.52 -13.05 -15.28
CA LEU A 152 -2.24 -11.83 -15.67
C LEU A 152 -3.64 -11.77 -15.04
N VAL A 153 -4.38 -12.88 -15.06
CA VAL A 153 -5.74 -12.94 -14.50
C VAL A 153 -5.70 -12.92 -12.98
N MET A 154 -4.81 -13.71 -12.35
CA MET A 154 -4.67 -13.77 -10.90
C MET A 154 -4.16 -12.45 -10.31
N GLY A 155 -3.25 -11.75 -10.99
CA GLY A 155 -2.81 -10.42 -10.58
C GLY A 155 -3.93 -9.36 -10.60
N ARG A 156 -5.06 -9.62 -11.29
CA ARG A 156 -6.28 -8.78 -11.21
C ARG A 156 -7.26 -9.19 -10.14
N LEU A 157 -7.10 -10.38 -9.58
CA LEU A 157 -7.84 -10.81 -8.41
C LEU A 157 -7.29 -10.16 -7.14
N ASP A 158 -5.97 -9.91 -7.07
CA ASP A 158 -5.33 -9.33 -5.88
C ASP A 158 -5.97 -8.02 -5.39
N PRO A 159 -6.23 -6.99 -6.24
CA PRO A 159 -6.91 -5.77 -5.79
C PRO A 159 -8.33 -6.00 -5.27
N VAL A 160 -9.02 -7.02 -5.78
CA VAL A 160 -10.37 -7.39 -5.34
C VAL A 160 -10.30 -8.01 -3.94
N ARG A 161 -9.36 -8.93 -3.72
CA ARG A 161 -9.09 -9.49 -2.38
C ARG A 161 -8.77 -8.36 -1.41
N ASP A 162 -7.82 -7.49 -1.73
CA ASP A 162 -7.38 -6.44 -0.82
C ASP A 162 -8.52 -5.48 -0.44
N ALA A 163 -9.44 -5.19 -1.37
CA ALA A 163 -10.64 -4.39 -1.09
C ALA A 163 -11.58 -5.09 -0.09
N VAL A 164 -11.84 -6.38 -0.30
CA VAL A 164 -12.68 -7.19 0.61
C VAL A 164 -12.04 -7.33 1.99
N GLU A 165 -10.73 -7.55 2.07
CA GLU A 165 -10.01 -7.69 3.35
C GLU A 165 -9.97 -6.40 4.16
N ARG A 166 -9.77 -5.26 3.49
CA ARG A 166 -9.77 -3.93 4.11
C ARG A 166 -11.10 -3.63 4.77
N ARG A 167 -12.21 -3.90 4.09
CA ARG A 167 -13.57 -3.71 4.61
C ARG A 167 -13.97 -4.75 5.66
N GLY A 168 -13.58 -6.01 5.47
CA GLY A 168 -13.85 -7.08 6.43
C GLY A 168 -13.13 -6.93 7.78
N SER A 169 -12.13 -6.05 7.86
CA SER A 169 -11.37 -5.75 9.08
C SER A 169 -11.85 -4.49 9.81
N ALA A 170 -12.82 -3.75 9.25
CA ALA A 170 -13.33 -2.52 9.84
C ALA A 170 -14.28 -2.80 11.03
N PRO A 171 -14.22 -2.01 12.13
CA PRO A 171 -15.15 -2.17 13.25
C PRO A 171 -16.61 -1.91 12.82
N ILE A 172 -17.54 -2.73 13.29
CA ILE A 172 -18.98 -2.73 12.94
C ILE A 172 -19.73 -1.47 13.43
N SER A 173 -19.06 -0.61 14.18
CA SER A 173 -19.65 0.54 14.86
C SER A 173 -20.02 1.66 13.88
N GLY A 174 -21.28 1.70 13.44
CA GLY A 174 -21.92 2.92 12.94
C GLY A 174 -22.07 3.08 11.42
N GLU A 175 -21.64 2.11 10.63
CA GLU A 175 -21.88 2.12 9.19
C GLU A 175 -23.30 1.61 8.89
N GLY A 176 -24.26 2.55 8.79
CA GLY A 176 -25.61 2.29 8.28
C GLY A 176 -25.61 1.99 6.78
N ALA A 177 -26.72 2.30 6.10
CA ALA A 177 -26.85 2.09 4.64
C ALA A 177 -25.69 2.71 3.82
N ASP A 178 -25.18 3.87 4.25
CA ASP A 178 -24.08 4.57 3.58
C ASP A 178 -22.77 3.77 3.54
N GLY A 179 -22.48 2.98 4.58
CA GLY A 179 -21.28 2.14 4.61
C GLY A 179 -21.38 0.91 3.72
N TYR A 180 -22.59 0.34 3.63
CA TYR A 180 -22.88 -0.76 2.73
C TYR A 180 -22.75 -0.33 1.25
N ASP A 181 -23.35 0.80 0.88
CA ASP A 181 -23.23 1.34 -0.48
C ASP A 181 -21.78 1.71 -0.81
N ALA A 182 -21.03 2.25 0.16
CA ALA A 182 -19.61 2.54 -0.01
C ALA A 182 -18.79 1.25 -0.20
N ALA A 183 -19.11 0.15 0.49
CA ALA A 183 -18.45 -1.14 0.33
C ALA A 183 -18.75 -1.76 -1.03
N LEU A 184 -20.02 -1.79 -1.47
CA LEU A 184 -20.40 -2.29 -2.79
C LEU A 184 -19.74 -1.49 -3.92
N ASN A 185 -19.67 -0.17 -3.79
CA ASN A 185 -19.02 0.68 -4.78
C ASN A 185 -17.50 0.45 -4.85
N GLU A 186 -16.86 0.20 -3.70
CA GLU A 186 -15.44 -0.15 -3.64
C GLU A 186 -15.18 -1.52 -4.29
N TYR A 187 -15.99 -2.53 -3.96
CA TYR A 187 -15.92 -3.86 -4.55
C TYR A 187 -16.17 -3.83 -6.06
N LEU A 188 -17.15 -3.07 -6.53
CA LEU A 188 -17.41 -2.88 -7.96
C LEU A 188 -16.19 -2.28 -8.65
N ARG A 189 -15.66 -1.15 -8.13
CA ARG A 189 -14.47 -0.50 -8.71
C ARG A 189 -13.28 -1.44 -8.77
N ALA A 190 -13.01 -2.18 -7.71
CA ALA A 190 -11.91 -3.14 -7.66
C ALA A 190 -12.12 -4.30 -8.64
N SER A 191 -13.38 -4.75 -8.81
CA SER A 191 -13.72 -5.88 -9.67
C SER A 191 -13.73 -5.52 -11.16
N THR A 192 -14.07 -4.29 -11.55
CA THR A 192 -14.25 -3.90 -12.97
C THR A 192 -13.11 -4.35 -13.89
N PRO A 193 -11.82 -4.15 -13.57
CA PRO A 193 -10.73 -4.60 -14.45
C PRO A 193 -10.68 -6.13 -14.60
N LEU A 194 -10.94 -6.88 -13.54
CA LEU A 194 -11.04 -8.33 -13.58
C LEU A 194 -12.24 -8.78 -14.41
N LEU A 195 -13.41 -8.13 -14.25
CA LEU A 195 -14.61 -8.46 -15.02
C LEU A 195 -14.40 -8.27 -16.52
N GLU A 196 -13.70 -7.22 -16.94
CA GLU A 196 -13.37 -7.00 -18.36
C GLU A 196 -12.45 -8.09 -18.93
N LEU A 197 -11.50 -8.57 -18.12
CA LEU A 197 -10.68 -9.72 -18.48
C LEU A 197 -11.51 -11.00 -18.53
N LEU A 198 -12.38 -11.27 -17.57
CA LEU A 198 -13.23 -12.46 -17.59
C LEU A 198 -14.17 -12.48 -18.80
N ILE A 199 -14.80 -11.34 -19.12
CA ILE A 199 -15.67 -11.22 -20.30
C ILE A 199 -14.87 -11.49 -21.58
N THR A 200 -13.69 -10.91 -21.71
CA THR A 200 -12.86 -11.08 -22.90
C THR A 200 -12.28 -12.50 -22.97
N GLY A 201 -11.82 -13.04 -21.84
CA GLY A 201 -11.28 -14.40 -21.70
C GLY A 201 -12.30 -15.42 -22.15
N VAL A 202 -13.47 -15.45 -21.51
CA VAL A 202 -14.57 -16.37 -21.84
C VAL A 202 -15.04 -16.20 -23.29
N ARG A 203 -15.05 -14.98 -23.84
CA ARG A 203 -15.47 -14.73 -25.22
C ARG A 203 -14.53 -15.32 -26.27
N TYR A 204 -13.22 -15.31 -26.02
CA TYR A 204 -12.20 -15.70 -27.00
C TYR A 204 -11.47 -17.01 -26.66
N ASP A 205 -11.69 -17.58 -25.48
CA ASP A 205 -11.24 -18.92 -25.12
C ASP A 205 -11.77 -19.94 -26.15
N ASP A 206 -11.06 -21.02 -26.39
CA ASP A 206 -11.49 -22.16 -27.21
C ASP A 206 -11.99 -23.35 -26.37
N GLY A 207 -12.01 -23.17 -25.05
CA GLY A 207 -12.40 -24.17 -24.05
C GLY A 207 -11.20 -24.72 -23.27
N THR A 208 -9.98 -24.41 -23.69
CA THR A 208 -8.74 -24.88 -23.05
C THR A 208 -8.55 -24.29 -21.64
N HIS A 209 -9.09 -23.10 -21.37
CA HIS A 209 -8.85 -22.37 -20.11
C HIS A 209 -10.02 -22.44 -19.12
N ARG A 210 -10.92 -23.42 -19.26
CA ARG A 210 -12.08 -23.59 -18.38
C ARG A 210 -11.72 -23.62 -16.89
N ASP A 211 -10.66 -24.35 -16.54
CA ASP A 211 -10.22 -24.49 -15.15
C ASP A 211 -9.74 -23.16 -14.56
N LEU A 212 -9.12 -22.29 -15.37
CA LEU A 212 -8.70 -20.96 -14.93
C LEU A 212 -9.91 -20.09 -14.56
N TRP A 213 -10.98 -20.12 -15.35
CA TRP A 213 -12.20 -19.35 -15.07
C TRP A 213 -12.92 -19.88 -13.82
N GLY A 214 -12.96 -21.20 -13.66
CA GLY A 214 -13.46 -21.84 -12.44
C GLY A 214 -12.66 -21.44 -11.21
N GLU A 215 -11.33 -21.49 -11.29
CA GLU A 215 -10.45 -21.12 -10.19
C GLU A 215 -10.62 -19.67 -9.76
N VAL A 216 -10.81 -18.74 -10.69
CA VAL A 216 -11.10 -17.33 -10.36
C VAL A 216 -12.40 -17.24 -9.55
N LEU A 217 -13.45 -17.93 -9.97
CA LEU A 217 -14.74 -17.92 -9.26
C LEU A 217 -14.60 -18.54 -7.86
N ASP A 218 -13.92 -19.69 -7.75
CA ASP A 218 -13.66 -20.36 -6.48
C ASP A 218 -12.89 -19.46 -5.51
N ARG A 219 -11.85 -18.77 -6.01
CA ARG A 219 -11.08 -17.83 -5.19
C ARG A 219 -11.90 -16.63 -4.75
N LEU A 220 -12.78 -16.10 -5.61
CA LEU A 220 -13.68 -15.00 -5.23
C LEU A 220 -14.73 -15.45 -4.20
N LEU A 221 -15.28 -16.65 -4.34
CA LEU A 221 -16.21 -17.23 -3.36
C LEU A 221 -15.52 -17.48 -2.01
N ALA A 222 -14.25 -17.91 -2.04
CA ALA A 222 -13.44 -18.12 -0.84
C ALA A 222 -13.10 -16.82 -0.08
N LEU A 223 -13.33 -15.64 -0.67
CA LEU A 223 -13.18 -14.37 0.04
C LEU A 223 -14.26 -14.15 1.11
N HIS A 224 -15.39 -14.86 1.02
CA HIS A 224 -16.44 -14.79 2.04
C HIS A 224 -15.96 -15.45 3.32
N ARG A 225 -15.61 -14.61 4.31
CA ARG A 225 -15.09 -15.06 5.59
C ARG A 225 -16.22 -15.52 6.49
N GLN A 226 -16.06 -16.69 7.09
CA GLN A 226 -16.92 -17.11 8.19
C GLN A 226 -16.51 -16.34 9.46
N PRO A 227 -17.46 -15.70 10.16
CA PRO A 227 -17.17 -15.01 11.41
C PRO A 227 -16.64 -16.01 12.45
N LYS A 228 -15.62 -15.60 13.22
CA LYS A 228 -15.09 -16.45 14.28
C LYS A 228 -16.10 -16.55 15.43
N PRO A 229 -16.17 -17.70 16.14
CA PRO A 229 -17.05 -17.83 17.29
C PRO A 229 -16.82 -16.70 18.31
N GLY A 230 -17.88 -15.98 18.67
CA GLY A 230 -17.83 -14.90 19.66
C GLY A 230 -17.48 -13.51 19.12
N GLN A 231 -17.22 -13.33 17.82
CA GLN A 231 -17.21 -12.01 17.20
C GLN A 231 -18.65 -11.53 16.97
N VAL A 232 -18.91 -10.26 17.29
CA VAL A 232 -20.07 -9.54 16.73
C VAL A 232 -19.74 -9.27 15.26
N TYR A 233 -20.70 -9.45 14.36
CA TYR A 233 -20.57 -9.16 12.94
C TYR A 233 -21.89 -8.62 12.38
N ASN A 234 -21.82 -7.97 11.22
CA ASN A 234 -22.99 -7.49 10.48
C ASN A 234 -23.23 -8.45 9.31
N ASP A 235 -24.31 -9.22 9.35
CA ASP A 235 -24.70 -10.19 8.33
C ASP A 235 -24.70 -9.58 6.92
N THR A 236 -25.29 -8.39 6.77
CA THR A 236 -25.39 -7.70 5.48
C THR A 236 -24.00 -7.33 4.92
N MET A 237 -23.07 -6.94 5.80
CA MET A 237 -21.70 -6.59 5.39
C MET A 237 -20.86 -7.86 5.10
N LEU A 238 -21.20 -8.98 5.74
CA LEU A 238 -20.61 -10.28 5.48
C LEU A 238 -21.02 -10.80 4.09
N ASP A 239 -22.31 -10.68 3.77
CA ASP A 239 -22.87 -11.07 2.46
C ASP A 239 -22.33 -10.18 1.33
N ALA A 240 -22.07 -8.89 1.61
CA ALA A 240 -21.46 -7.97 0.65
C ALA A 240 -20.12 -8.50 0.09
N GLN A 241 -19.38 -9.32 0.86
CA GLN A 241 -18.10 -9.91 0.43
C GLN A 241 -18.26 -10.87 -0.76
N LEU A 242 -19.47 -11.41 -0.99
CA LEU A 242 -19.78 -12.27 -2.13
C LEU A 242 -20.09 -11.46 -3.40
N TYR A 243 -20.24 -10.14 -3.30
CA TYR A 243 -20.61 -9.30 -4.43
C TYR A 243 -19.62 -9.39 -5.62
N PRO A 244 -18.29 -9.41 -5.44
CA PRO A 244 -17.34 -9.65 -6.53
C PRO A 244 -17.58 -10.98 -7.25
N ALA A 245 -17.85 -12.06 -6.51
CA ALA A 245 -18.12 -13.38 -7.08
C ALA A 245 -19.42 -13.38 -7.91
N LEU A 246 -20.47 -12.71 -7.41
CA LEU A 246 -21.72 -12.52 -8.13
C LEU A 246 -21.53 -11.76 -9.45
N LEU A 247 -20.77 -10.65 -9.41
CA LEU A 247 -20.46 -9.87 -10.61
C LEU A 247 -19.67 -10.70 -11.64
N ALA A 248 -18.66 -11.44 -11.18
CA ALA A 248 -17.84 -12.31 -12.03
C ALA A 248 -18.68 -13.40 -12.68
N PHE A 249 -19.51 -14.10 -11.90
CA PHE A 249 -20.43 -15.11 -12.41
C PHE A 249 -21.37 -14.54 -13.47
N TYR A 250 -22.01 -13.39 -13.19
CA TYR A 250 -22.93 -12.77 -14.15
C TYR A 250 -22.22 -12.32 -15.44
N ALA A 251 -21.04 -11.71 -15.32
CA ALA A 251 -20.25 -11.25 -16.46
C ALA A 251 -19.80 -12.41 -17.36
N MET A 252 -19.30 -13.51 -16.78
CA MET A 252 -18.92 -14.71 -17.51
C MET A 252 -20.13 -15.41 -18.14
N SER A 253 -21.25 -15.47 -17.43
CA SER A 253 -22.52 -16.02 -17.94
C SER A 253 -22.99 -15.26 -19.17
N ALA A 254 -23.07 -13.93 -19.07
CA ALA A 254 -23.51 -13.07 -20.15
C ALA A 254 -22.56 -13.16 -21.36
N ALA A 255 -21.25 -13.22 -21.13
CA ALA A 255 -20.26 -13.41 -22.18
C ALA A 255 -20.41 -14.77 -22.88
N SER A 256 -20.63 -15.86 -22.13
CA SER A 256 -20.81 -17.21 -22.67
C SER A 256 -22.06 -17.32 -23.56
N VAL A 257 -23.19 -16.79 -23.09
CA VAL A 257 -24.46 -16.77 -23.84
C VAL A 257 -24.34 -15.94 -25.12
N ALA A 258 -23.66 -14.79 -25.05
CA ALA A 258 -23.46 -13.92 -26.22
C ALA A 258 -22.68 -14.61 -27.36
N VAL A 259 -21.88 -15.64 -27.06
CA VAL A 259 -21.09 -16.40 -28.03
C VAL A 259 -21.73 -17.78 -28.35
N ARG A 260 -22.92 -18.07 -27.79
CA ARG A 260 -23.63 -19.37 -27.88
C ARG A 260 -22.78 -20.57 -27.39
N ARG A 261 -22.11 -20.41 -26.25
CA ARG A 261 -21.27 -21.45 -25.63
C ARG A 261 -21.80 -21.85 -24.27
N ASP A 262 -22.92 -22.56 -24.29
CA ASP A 262 -23.64 -22.97 -23.08
C ASP A 262 -22.86 -24.02 -22.25
N GLU A 263 -21.88 -24.68 -22.88
CA GLU A 263 -21.08 -25.79 -22.33
C GLU A 263 -20.10 -25.38 -21.22
N LEU A 264 -19.71 -24.09 -21.15
CA LEU A 264 -18.85 -23.57 -20.08
C LEU A 264 -19.57 -23.46 -18.73
N MET A 265 -20.91 -23.44 -18.74
CA MET A 265 -21.76 -23.18 -17.57
C MET A 265 -22.20 -24.47 -16.83
N ILE A 266 -21.96 -25.65 -17.42
CA ILE A 266 -22.46 -26.92 -16.89
C ILE A 266 -21.26 -27.78 -16.52
N SER A 267 -20.87 -27.84 -15.24
CA SER A 267 -20.00 -28.92 -14.77
C SER A 267 -20.78 -30.23 -14.89
N GLN A 268 -20.23 -31.21 -15.60
CA GLN A 268 -20.66 -32.60 -15.41
C GLN A 268 -19.93 -33.19 -14.22
#